data_AF-A0A974PW95-F1
#
_entry.id   AF-A0A974PW95-F1
#
_cell.length_a   1.000
_cell.length_b   1.000
_cell.length_c   1.000
_cell.angle_alpha   90.00
_cell.angle_beta   90.00
_cell.angle_gamma   90.00
#
_symmetry.space_group_name_H-M   'P 1'
#
loop_
_entity.id
_entity.type
_entity.pdbx_description
1 polymer ?
#
loop_
_entity_poly.entity_id
_entity_poly.type
_entity_poly.pdbx_seq_one_letter_code
_entity_poly.pdbx_strand_id
1 'polypeptide(L)'
;MKQSGMEAGSGRRLSRALGVTFTVSLLLFLVFGTAILRGAADSRRAHALHVAGDYAQRLSHRLQETMAPAYMLASLVQRNKGFVPDFEQTAAGIVALFPMVSSIQLAPNGVVRDVFPLSGNESVPGTDLLKHPARRHEAQQTIARRQLTLGGPYPLSQGGVGVIGRFPVFLQDENGWGYFWGFTIVVVRLPQLLEAGGIPELASQGYRFELCRILADDGCEVFSRRGEGPPEEAVAVRIEVPNGSWQLRLAPEEGWNPPLREGLLVVASLVLALAVTYAQYLLIRRFGR
;
A
#
# COMPACT_ATOMS: atom_id res chain seq x y z
N MET A 1 -47.93 -52.95 41.88
CA MET A 1 -48.26 -52.01 40.78
C MET A 1 -47.73 -50.58 40.92
N LYS A 2 -46.94 -50.21 41.96
CA LYS A 2 -46.39 -48.84 42.10
C LYS A 2 -44.97 -48.64 41.50
N GLN A 3 -44.21 -49.70 41.22
CA GLN A 3 -42.85 -49.60 40.66
C GLN A 3 -42.80 -49.37 39.14
N SER A 4 -43.80 -49.85 38.38
CA SER A 4 -43.80 -49.75 36.91
C SER A 4 -44.03 -48.32 36.37
N GLY A 5 -44.72 -47.46 37.13
CA GLY A 5 -44.90 -46.04 36.76
C GLY A 5 -43.67 -45.15 37.00
N MET A 6 -42.73 -45.59 37.85
CA MET A 6 -41.54 -44.81 38.21
C MET A 6 -40.41 -44.97 37.18
N GLU A 7 -40.29 -46.15 36.56
CA GLU A 7 -39.31 -46.42 35.50
C GLU A 7 -39.65 -45.72 34.17
N ALA A 8 -40.94 -45.67 33.79
CA ALA A 8 -41.39 -45.00 32.57
C ALA A 8 -41.16 -43.47 32.60
N GLY A 9 -41.23 -42.86 33.79
CA GLY A 9 -40.92 -41.44 34.00
C GLY A 9 -39.42 -41.12 33.92
N SER A 10 -38.56 -42.07 34.30
CA SER A 10 -37.10 -41.93 34.28
C SER A 10 -36.55 -41.87 32.84
N GLY A 11 -37.01 -42.77 31.96
CA GLY A 11 -36.57 -42.81 30.56
C GLY A 11 -36.97 -41.58 29.73
N ARG A 12 -38.15 -41.00 29.98
CA ARG A 12 -38.60 -39.74 29.36
C ARG A 12 -37.83 -38.51 29.86
N ARG A 13 -37.41 -38.50 31.13
CA ARG A 13 -36.56 -37.43 31.69
C ARG A 13 -35.14 -37.52 31.14
N LEU A 14 -34.59 -38.73 31.02
CA LEU A 14 -33.26 -38.98 30.48
C LEU A 14 -33.15 -38.59 29.00
N SER A 15 -34.14 -38.98 28.17
CA SER A 15 -34.18 -38.60 26.75
C SER A 15 -34.33 -37.10 26.52
N ARG A 16 -35.10 -36.41 27.35
CA ARG A 16 -35.17 -34.93 27.33
C ARG A 16 -33.85 -34.28 27.73
N ALA A 17 -33.19 -34.78 28.78
CA ALA A 17 -31.89 -34.27 29.20
C ALA A 17 -30.84 -34.43 28.09
N LEU A 18 -30.81 -35.60 27.43
CA LEU A 18 -29.90 -35.89 26.31
C LEU A 18 -30.16 -34.99 25.09
N GLY A 19 -31.43 -34.73 24.78
CA GLY A 19 -31.80 -33.78 23.71
C GLY A 19 -31.34 -32.35 24.01
N VAL A 20 -31.53 -31.89 25.25
CA VAL A 20 -31.09 -30.55 25.68
C VAL A 20 -29.56 -30.44 25.61
N THR A 21 -28.81 -31.40 26.16
CA THR A 21 -27.34 -31.39 26.09
C THR A 21 -26.84 -31.38 24.65
N PHE A 22 -27.46 -32.16 23.76
CA PHE A 22 -27.12 -32.17 22.34
C PHE A 22 -27.33 -30.80 21.69
N THR A 23 -28.50 -30.19 21.91
CA THR A 23 -28.79 -28.86 21.34
C THR A 23 -27.84 -27.79 21.87
N VAL A 24 -27.50 -27.82 23.16
CA VAL A 24 -26.54 -26.88 23.75
C VAL A 24 -25.14 -27.10 23.18
N SER A 25 -24.66 -28.34 23.08
CA SER A 25 -23.35 -28.65 22.49
C SER A 25 -23.27 -28.26 21.02
N LEU A 26 -24.34 -28.46 20.24
CA LEU A 26 -24.40 -28.05 18.83
C LEU A 26 -24.38 -26.53 18.69
N LEU A 27 -25.13 -25.81 19.52
CA LEU A 27 -25.12 -24.35 19.54
C LEU A 27 -23.74 -23.81 19.93
N LEU A 28 -23.13 -24.36 20.99
CA LEU A 28 -21.76 -24.00 21.39
C LEU A 28 -20.77 -24.27 20.26
N PHE A 29 -20.87 -25.43 19.59
CA PHE A 29 -20.01 -25.75 18.46
C PHE A 29 -20.15 -24.74 17.32
N LEU A 30 -21.37 -24.39 16.92
CA LEU A 30 -21.60 -23.41 15.86
C LEU A 30 -21.06 -22.03 16.25
N VAL A 31 -21.25 -21.61 17.49
CA VAL A 31 -20.72 -20.34 18.02
C VAL A 31 -19.18 -20.35 18.03
N PHE A 32 -18.55 -21.40 18.57
CA PHE A 32 -17.09 -21.52 18.61
C PHE A 32 -16.48 -21.66 17.20
N GLY A 33 -17.09 -22.46 16.32
CA GLY A 33 -16.64 -22.64 14.95
C GLY A 33 -16.67 -21.32 14.17
N THR A 34 -17.77 -20.57 14.26
CA THR A 34 -17.86 -19.23 13.62
C THR A 34 -16.89 -18.23 14.25
N ALA A 35 -16.69 -18.27 15.57
CA ALA A 35 -15.70 -17.42 16.24
C ALA A 35 -14.26 -17.72 15.80
N ILE A 36 -13.89 -18.99 15.64
CA ILE A 36 -12.56 -19.40 15.13
C ILE A 36 -12.37 -18.91 13.70
N LEU A 37 -13.36 -19.12 12.81
CA LEU A 37 -13.28 -18.69 11.41
C LEU A 37 -13.16 -17.17 11.29
N ARG A 38 -13.93 -16.41 12.10
CA ARG A 38 -13.83 -14.95 12.18
C ARG A 38 -12.47 -14.50 12.70
N GLY A 39 -12.00 -15.08 13.81
CA GLY A 39 -10.69 -14.78 14.38
C GLY A 39 -9.54 -15.06 13.41
N ALA A 40 -9.63 -16.12 12.60
CA ALA A 40 -8.65 -16.44 11.57
C ALA A 40 -8.67 -15.43 10.40
N ALA A 41 -9.84 -14.91 10.04
CA ALA A 41 -9.97 -13.84 9.04
C ALA A 41 -9.43 -12.50 9.57
N ASP A 42 -9.77 -12.14 10.81
CA ASP A 42 -9.32 -10.92 11.47
C ASP A 42 -7.79 -10.92 11.66
N SER A 43 -7.22 -12.06 12.07
CA SER A 43 -5.77 -12.23 12.18
C SER A 43 -5.06 -12.03 10.83
N ARG A 44 -5.62 -12.57 9.73
CA ARG A 44 -5.09 -12.35 8.38
C ARG A 44 -5.21 -10.91 7.92
N ARG A 45 -6.30 -10.21 8.25
CA ARG A 45 -6.45 -8.77 7.98
C ARG A 45 -5.41 -7.95 8.75
N ALA A 46 -5.20 -8.25 10.04
CA ALA A 46 -4.18 -7.59 10.85
C ALA A 46 -2.76 -7.83 10.29
N HIS A 47 -2.46 -9.06 9.88
CA HIS A 47 -1.19 -9.40 9.26
C HIS A 47 -1.00 -8.68 7.91
N ALA A 48 -2.02 -8.69 7.04
CA ALA A 48 -1.97 -7.98 5.77
C ALA A 48 -1.81 -6.46 5.97
N LEU A 49 -2.43 -5.87 7.00
CA LEU A 49 -2.27 -4.45 7.33
C LEU A 49 -0.83 -4.15 7.78
N HIS A 50 -0.23 -5.04 8.57
CA HIS A 50 1.17 -4.91 8.98
C HIS A 50 2.12 -5.00 7.77
N VAL A 51 1.93 -5.99 6.90
CA VAL A 51 2.68 -6.14 5.64
C VAL A 51 2.53 -4.89 4.78
N ALA A 52 1.29 -4.43 4.52
CA ALA A 52 1.05 -3.21 3.76
C ALA A 52 1.74 -1.99 4.39
N GLY A 53 1.73 -1.90 5.73
CA GLY A 53 2.45 -0.88 6.50
C GLY A 53 3.95 -0.87 6.23
N ASP A 54 4.59 -2.04 6.31
CA ASP A 54 6.03 -2.18 6.07
C ASP A 54 6.41 -1.77 4.64
N TYR A 55 5.66 -2.23 3.64
CA TYR A 55 5.91 -1.89 2.24
C TYR A 55 5.63 -0.41 1.94
N ALA A 56 4.58 0.16 2.55
CA ALA A 56 4.28 1.59 2.47
C ALA A 56 5.43 2.43 3.04
N GLN A 57 5.97 2.06 4.20
CA GLN A 57 7.11 2.75 4.80
C GLN A 57 8.38 2.63 3.95
N ARG A 58 8.69 1.43 3.42
CA ARG A 58 9.82 1.23 2.50
C ARG A 58 9.69 2.11 1.26
N LEU A 59 8.54 2.10 0.60
CA LEU A 59 8.30 2.92 -0.59
C LEU A 59 8.41 4.42 -0.28
N SER A 60 7.86 4.86 0.85
CA SER A 60 8.00 6.25 1.33
C SER A 60 9.46 6.64 1.54
N HIS A 61 10.24 5.80 2.22
CA HIS A 61 11.65 6.05 2.48
C HIS A 61 12.46 6.13 1.18
N ARG A 62 12.25 5.17 0.26
CA ARG A 62 12.88 5.19 -1.07
C ARG A 62 12.53 6.43 -1.85
N LEU A 63 11.26 6.84 -1.82
CA LEU A 63 10.82 8.06 -2.47
C LEU A 63 11.55 9.27 -1.88
N GLN A 64 11.61 9.41 -0.56
CA GLN A 64 12.31 10.52 0.11
C GLN A 64 13.81 10.56 -0.23
N GLU A 65 14.49 9.41 -0.21
CA GLU A 65 15.90 9.29 -0.62
C GLU A 65 16.11 9.82 -2.05
N THR A 66 15.23 9.43 -2.98
CA THR A 66 15.33 9.89 -4.39
C THR A 66 15.08 11.38 -4.57
N MET A 67 14.49 12.07 -3.60
CA MET A 67 14.27 13.52 -3.69
C MET A 67 15.46 14.35 -3.20
N ALA A 68 16.38 13.75 -2.44
CA ALA A 68 17.54 14.45 -1.87
C ALA A 68 18.40 15.24 -2.88
N PRO A 69 18.66 14.73 -4.11
CA PRO A 69 19.39 15.47 -5.14
C PRO A 69 18.79 16.82 -5.51
N ALA A 70 17.46 16.98 -5.41
CA ALA A 70 16.80 18.26 -5.69
C ALA A 70 17.29 19.35 -4.72
N TYR A 71 17.42 19.00 -3.44
CA TYR A 71 17.91 19.92 -2.39
C TYR A 71 19.41 20.18 -2.52
N MET A 72 20.21 19.14 -2.83
CA MET A 72 21.65 19.32 -3.06
C MET A 72 21.90 20.29 -4.21
N LEU A 73 21.20 20.09 -5.33
CA LEU A 73 21.32 20.95 -6.49
C LEU A 73 20.83 22.37 -6.20
N ALA A 74 19.76 22.51 -5.40
CA ALA A 74 19.24 23.82 -4.99
C ALA A 74 20.25 24.59 -4.14
N SER A 75 20.92 23.91 -3.21
CA SER A 75 21.99 24.49 -2.39
C SER A 75 23.16 24.99 -3.24
N LEU A 76 23.55 24.25 -4.28
CA LEU A 76 24.58 24.69 -5.23
C LEU A 76 24.15 25.92 -6.01
N VAL A 77 22.92 25.92 -6.53
CA VAL A 77 22.34 27.08 -7.24
C VAL A 77 22.32 28.31 -6.32
N GLN A 78 21.91 28.16 -5.07
CA GLN A 78 21.87 29.27 -4.10
C GLN A 78 23.26 29.81 -3.77
N ARG A 79 24.20 28.92 -3.48
CA ARG A 79 25.60 29.27 -3.16
C ARG A 79 26.26 30.05 -4.29
N ASN A 80 26.00 29.63 -5.52
CA ASN A 80 26.63 30.17 -6.73
C ASN A 80 25.72 31.18 -7.46
N LYS A 81 24.73 31.77 -6.76
CA LYS A 81 23.86 32.84 -7.25
C LYS A 81 23.21 32.54 -8.62
N GLY A 82 22.70 31.33 -8.80
CA GLY A 82 21.97 30.92 -9.99
C GLY A 82 22.80 30.21 -11.06
N PHE A 83 24.10 30.05 -10.84
CA PHE A 83 25.00 29.35 -11.76
C PHE A 83 25.47 28.02 -11.15
N VAL A 84 25.60 26.97 -11.94
CA VAL A 84 26.24 25.72 -11.51
C VAL A 84 27.38 25.46 -12.49
N PRO A 85 28.64 25.75 -12.11
CA PRO A 85 29.80 25.46 -12.94
C PRO A 85 29.84 23.97 -13.26
N ASP A 86 30.14 23.63 -14.52
CA ASP A 86 30.25 22.25 -15.00
C ASP A 86 29.09 21.37 -14.53
N PHE A 87 27.86 21.83 -14.80
CA PHE A 87 26.64 21.16 -14.38
C PHE A 87 26.67 19.66 -14.69
N GLU A 88 27.13 19.26 -15.87
CA GLU A 88 27.21 17.86 -16.27
C GLU A 88 28.08 17.02 -15.32
N GLN A 89 29.30 17.48 -15.01
CA GLN A 89 30.20 16.75 -14.10
C GLN A 89 29.64 16.70 -12.67
N THR A 90 29.09 17.83 -12.21
CA THR A 90 28.44 17.92 -10.89
C THR A 90 27.25 16.97 -10.81
N ALA A 91 26.40 16.97 -11.84
CA ALA A 91 25.23 16.13 -11.92
C ALA A 91 25.58 14.65 -12.03
N ALA A 92 26.63 14.30 -12.78
CA ALA A 92 27.16 12.94 -12.85
C ALA A 92 27.59 12.43 -11.47
N GLY A 93 28.32 13.25 -10.71
CA GLY A 93 28.72 12.93 -9.34
C GLY A 93 27.53 12.73 -8.41
N ILE A 94 26.49 13.57 -8.52
CA ILE A 94 25.26 13.40 -7.73
C ILE A 94 24.52 12.12 -8.15
N VAL A 95 24.23 11.92 -9.43
CA VAL A 95 23.48 10.75 -9.92
C VAL A 95 24.19 9.44 -9.56
N ALA A 96 25.53 9.41 -9.56
CA ALA A 96 26.30 8.25 -9.13
C ALA A 96 26.04 7.85 -7.65
N LEU A 97 25.67 8.80 -6.79
CA LEU A 97 25.29 8.54 -5.39
C LEU A 97 23.82 8.09 -5.24
N PHE A 98 22.99 8.34 -6.26
CA PHE A 98 21.55 8.07 -6.24
C PHE A 98 21.14 7.22 -7.45
N PRO A 99 21.44 5.91 -7.46
CA PRO A 99 21.28 5.05 -8.64
C PRO A 99 19.83 4.89 -9.13
N MET A 100 18.84 5.20 -8.29
CA MET A 100 17.42 5.20 -8.69
C MET A 100 17.01 6.46 -9.47
N VAL A 101 17.81 7.53 -9.40
CA VAL A 101 17.49 8.78 -10.09
C VAL A 101 17.81 8.63 -11.57
N SER A 102 16.78 8.81 -12.40
CA SER A 102 16.89 8.67 -13.84
C SER A 102 17.46 9.92 -14.50
N SER A 103 17.14 11.10 -13.97
CA SER A 103 17.75 12.36 -14.40
C SER A 103 17.59 13.45 -13.34
N ILE A 104 18.50 14.43 -13.35
CA ILE A 104 18.35 15.68 -12.62
C ILE A 104 18.41 16.87 -13.58
N GLN A 105 17.74 17.96 -13.23
CA GLN A 105 17.53 19.09 -14.16
C GLN A 105 17.55 20.44 -13.43
N LEU A 106 17.96 21.48 -14.15
CA LEU A 106 17.82 22.88 -13.78
C LEU A 106 16.83 23.57 -14.71
N ALA A 107 15.88 24.30 -14.13
CA ALA A 107 14.87 25.04 -14.88
C ALA A 107 14.80 26.52 -14.44
N PRO A 108 15.80 27.35 -14.79
CA PRO A 108 15.76 28.78 -14.53
C PRO A 108 14.52 29.42 -15.18
N ASN A 109 13.85 30.32 -14.46
CA ASN A 109 12.58 30.93 -14.85
C ASN A 109 11.45 29.92 -15.19
N GLY A 110 11.59 28.67 -14.75
CA GLY A 110 10.67 27.59 -15.07
C GLY A 110 10.90 26.93 -16.43
N VAL A 111 11.91 27.34 -17.19
CA VAL A 111 12.28 26.72 -18.47
C VAL A 111 13.44 25.76 -18.25
N VAL A 112 13.25 24.48 -18.55
CA VAL A 112 14.31 23.47 -18.38
C VAL A 112 15.49 23.85 -19.30
N ARG A 113 16.65 24.10 -18.71
CA ARG A 113 17.88 24.46 -19.43
C ARG A 113 18.88 23.33 -19.43
N ASP A 114 19.16 22.78 -18.26
CA ASP A 114 20.20 21.76 -18.07
C ASP A 114 19.56 20.45 -17.62
N VAL A 115 20.00 19.33 -18.20
CA VAL A 115 19.50 17.98 -17.91
C VAL A 115 20.67 17.00 -17.95
N PHE A 116 20.74 16.12 -16.95
CA PHE A 116 21.72 15.03 -16.94
C PHE A 116 21.08 13.71 -16.47
N PRO A 117 21.37 12.57 -17.13
CA PRO A 117 22.07 12.48 -18.41
C PRO A 117 21.22 13.06 -19.55
N LEU A 118 21.87 13.65 -20.55
CA LEU A 118 21.16 14.17 -21.74
C LEU A 118 20.63 13.02 -22.62
N SER A 119 21.38 11.92 -22.71
CA SER A 119 20.98 10.73 -23.45
C SER A 119 19.62 10.20 -22.98
N GLY A 120 18.67 10.11 -23.89
CA GLY A 120 17.28 9.72 -23.62
C GLY A 120 16.41 10.83 -23.02
N ASN A 121 16.94 12.03 -22.78
CA ASN A 121 16.20 13.20 -22.28
C ASN A 121 16.34 14.42 -23.22
N GLU A 122 16.67 14.21 -24.49
CA GLU A 122 16.95 15.26 -25.48
C GLU A 122 15.73 16.15 -25.77
N SER A 123 14.52 15.63 -25.53
CA SER A 123 13.26 16.36 -25.70
C SER A 123 12.89 17.28 -24.53
N VAL A 124 13.65 17.24 -23.43
CA VAL A 124 13.31 17.95 -22.18
C VAL A 124 13.80 19.41 -22.18
N PRO A 125 15.05 19.73 -22.58
CA PRO A 125 15.53 21.12 -22.64
C PRO A 125 14.60 22.02 -23.48
N GLY A 126 14.41 23.26 -23.02
CA GLY A 126 13.48 24.23 -23.61
C GLY A 126 12.04 24.11 -23.13
N THR A 127 11.67 23.09 -22.36
CA THR A 127 10.31 22.95 -21.83
C THR A 127 9.99 24.04 -20.81
N ASP A 128 9.03 24.93 -21.11
CA ASP A 128 8.50 25.94 -20.19
C ASP A 128 7.43 25.32 -19.28
N LEU A 129 7.80 25.00 -18.04
CA LEU A 129 6.92 24.37 -17.06
C LEU A 129 5.79 25.27 -16.58
N LEU A 130 5.94 26.59 -16.71
CA LEU A 130 4.93 27.57 -16.30
C LEU A 130 3.90 27.82 -17.41
N LYS A 131 4.18 27.42 -18.65
CA LYS A 131 3.24 27.49 -19.78
C LYS A 131 2.73 26.13 -20.24
N HIS A 132 3.38 25.03 -19.85
CA HIS A 132 2.98 23.69 -20.28
C HIS A 132 1.57 23.32 -19.76
N PRO A 133 0.61 22.94 -20.63
CA PRO A 133 -0.78 22.71 -20.23
C PRO A 133 -0.95 21.73 -19.07
N ALA A 134 -0.23 20.60 -19.12
CA ALA A 134 -0.30 19.56 -18.10
C ALA A 134 0.54 19.84 -16.83
N ARG A 135 1.48 20.79 -16.84
CA ARG A 135 2.45 20.97 -15.74
C ARG A 135 2.35 22.33 -15.03
N ARG A 136 1.73 23.31 -15.68
CA ARG A 136 1.60 24.69 -15.19
C ARG A 136 0.98 24.74 -13.79
N HIS A 137 -0.10 24.00 -13.56
CA HIS A 137 -0.79 24.02 -12.27
C HIS A 137 0.12 23.51 -11.15
N GLU A 138 0.75 22.34 -11.34
CA GLU A 138 1.71 21.78 -10.39
C GLU A 138 2.87 22.75 -10.14
N ALA A 139 3.47 23.31 -11.20
CA ALA A 139 4.61 24.22 -11.09
C ALA A 139 4.26 25.51 -10.31
N GLN A 140 3.08 26.08 -10.54
CA GLN A 140 2.60 27.24 -9.80
C GLN A 140 2.36 26.92 -8.32
N GLN A 141 1.78 25.76 -8.02
CA GLN A 141 1.62 25.29 -6.66
C GLN A 141 2.97 25.09 -5.95
N THR A 142 3.98 24.55 -6.66
CA THR A 142 5.34 24.41 -6.13
C THR A 142 5.90 25.77 -5.70
N ILE A 143 5.80 26.78 -6.55
CA ILE A 143 6.27 28.15 -6.25
C ILE A 143 5.54 28.71 -5.02
N ALA A 144 4.21 28.57 -4.98
CA ALA A 144 3.39 29.09 -3.88
C ALA A 144 3.73 28.42 -2.54
N ARG A 145 3.96 27.10 -2.54
CA ARG A 145 4.29 26.32 -1.33
C ARG A 145 5.72 26.53 -0.85
N ARG A 146 6.65 26.92 -1.73
CA ARG A 146 8.10 27.04 -1.44
C ARG A 146 8.72 25.76 -0.86
N GLN A 147 8.12 24.62 -1.18
CA GLN A 147 8.53 23.30 -0.72
C GLN A 147 8.62 22.36 -1.92
N LEU A 148 9.34 21.26 -1.74
CA LEU A 148 9.39 20.22 -2.76
C LEU A 148 7.96 19.70 -3.01
N THR A 149 7.62 19.56 -4.28
CA THR A 149 6.38 18.92 -4.70
C THR A 149 6.66 17.71 -5.56
N LEU A 150 5.78 16.72 -5.48
CA LEU A 150 5.79 15.53 -6.30
C LEU A 150 4.74 15.65 -7.42
N GLY A 151 5.20 15.47 -8.65
CA GLY A 151 4.36 15.28 -9.83
C GLY A 151 4.33 13.80 -10.23
N GLY A 152 3.20 13.36 -10.76
CA GLY A 152 2.99 11.99 -11.22
C GLY A 152 2.39 11.05 -10.18
N PRO A 153 2.41 9.73 -10.45
CA PRO A 153 3.01 9.11 -11.63
C PRO A 153 2.26 9.45 -12.93
N TYR A 154 2.97 9.86 -13.99
CA TYR A 154 2.38 10.09 -15.32
C TYR A 154 3.39 9.84 -16.45
N PRO A 155 2.93 9.76 -17.72
CA PRO A 155 3.83 9.64 -18.86
C PRO A 155 4.84 10.78 -18.93
N LEU A 156 6.12 10.44 -19.09
CA LEU A 156 7.21 11.41 -19.18
C LEU A 156 7.46 11.83 -20.65
N SER A 157 8.02 13.03 -20.85
CA SER A 157 8.42 13.50 -22.20
C SER A 157 9.51 12.61 -22.82
N GLN A 158 10.34 12.01 -21.98
CA GLN A 158 11.37 11.03 -22.33
C GLN A 158 10.84 9.58 -22.46
N GLY A 159 9.52 9.41 -22.67
CA GLY A 159 8.85 8.11 -22.74
C GLY A 159 8.64 7.46 -21.37
N GLY A 160 7.86 6.38 -21.29
CA GLY A 160 7.60 5.64 -20.04
C GLY A 160 6.83 6.45 -18.97
N VAL A 161 6.70 5.88 -17.77
CA VAL A 161 6.00 6.50 -16.62
C VAL A 161 7.00 6.82 -15.52
N GLY A 162 6.84 7.97 -14.87
CA GLY A 162 7.70 8.32 -13.76
C GLY A 162 7.11 9.36 -12.83
N VAL A 163 7.91 9.64 -11.82
CA VAL A 163 7.61 10.54 -10.71
C VAL A 163 8.64 11.66 -10.74
N ILE A 164 8.18 12.89 -10.54
CA ILE A 164 9.01 14.09 -10.66
C ILE A 164 9.01 14.83 -9.32
N GLY A 165 10.18 14.92 -8.70
CA GLY A 165 10.42 15.84 -7.59
C GLY A 165 10.79 17.21 -8.13
N ARG A 166 10.06 18.25 -7.74
CA ARG A 166 10.34 19.64 -8.12
C ARG A 166 10.52 20.49 -6.88
N PHE A 167 11.69 21.10 -6.73
CA PHE A 167 11.97 22.04 -5.64
C PHE A 167 12.10 23.47 -6.19
N PRO A 168 11.38 24.45 -5.64
CA PRO A 168 11.46 25.84 -6.07
C PRO A 168 12.68 26.51 -5.42
N VAL A 169 13.52 27.13 -6.23
CA VAL A 169 14.68 27.87 -5.74
C VAL A 169 14.41 29.36 -5.81
N PHE A 170 14.69 30.03 -4.69
CA PHE A 170 14.65 31.48 -4.56
C PHE A 170 16.06 31.98 -4.28
N LEU A 171 16.43 33.08 -4.93
CA LEU A 171 17.69 33.81 -4.73
C LEU A 171 17.38 35.20 -4.19
N GLN A 172 18.40 35.90 -3.70
CA GLN A 172 18.30 37.30 -3.28
C GLN A 172 18.98 38.19 -4.31
N ASP A 173 18.36 39.33 -4.60
CA ASP A 173 18.98 40.40 -5.39
C ASP A 173 20.00 41.20 -4.55
N GLU A 174 20.61 42.22 -5.15
CA GLU A 174 21.60 43.10 -4.48
C GLU A 174 21.02 43.88 -3.29
N ASN A 175 19.70 44.06 -3.27
CA ASN A 175 18.98 44.77 -2.21
C ASN A 175 18.45 43.80 -1.13
N GLY A 176 18.73 42.49 -1.25
CA GLY A 176 18.28 41.45 -0.33
C GLY A 176 16.86 40.93 -0.58
N TRP A 177 16.17 41.37 -1.64
CA TRP A 177 14.83 40.92 -1.97
C TRP A 177 14.87 39.53 -2.61
N GLY A 178 14.09 38.61 -2.06
CA GLY A 178 13.97 37.25 -2.56
C GLY A 178 13.13 37.19 -3.84
N TYR A 179 13.68 36.62 -4.91
CA TYR A 179 12.97 36.35 -6.17
C TYR A 179 13.03 34.88 -6.55
N PHE A 180 12.02 34.40 -7.28
CA PHE A 180 12.00 33.05 -7.81
C PHE A 180 13.04 32.93 -8.94
N TRP A 181 14.04 32.06 -8.75
CA TRP A 181 15.06 31.80 -9.77
C TRP A 181 14.62 30.72 -10.75
N GLY A 182 13.93 29.68 -10.28
CA GLY A 182 13.65 28.50 -11.09
C GLY A 182 13.43 27.25 -10.26
N PHE A 183 13.53 26.09 -10.89
CA PHE A 183 13.40 24.81 -10.21
C PHE A 183 14.67 23.98 -10.29
N THR A 184 14.92 23.19 -9.26
CA THR A 184 15.69 21.95 -9.37
C THR A 184 14.72 20.78 -9.45
N ILE A 185 15.03 19.83 -10.32
CA ILE A 185 14.11 18.76 -10.69
C ILE A 185 14.84 17.44 -10.63
N VAL A 186 14.18 16.43 -10.09
CA VAL A 186 14.62 15.04 -10.09
C VAL A 186 13.54 14.18 -10.72
N VAL A 187 13.93 13.25 -11.57
CA VAL A 187 13.02 12.31 -12.22
C VAL A 187 13.42 10.89 -11.85
N VAL A 188 12.43 10.08 -11.48
CA VAL A 188 12.57 8.65 -11.15
C VAL A 188 11.58 7.87 -12.01
N ARG A 189 12.00 6.79 -12.67
CA ARG A 189 11.04 5.92 -13.38
C ARG A 189 10.20 5.16 -12.35
N LEU A 190 8.90 5.06 -12.62
CA LEU A 190 7.98 4.38 -11.71
C LEU A 190 8.37 2.90 -11.49
N PRO A 191 8.72 2.09 -12.50
CA PRO A 191 9.12 0.70 -12.28
C PRO A 191 10.29 0.55 -11.29
N GLN A 192 11.32 1.37 -11.44
CA GLN A 192 12.51 1.35 -10.58
C GLN A 192 12.17 1.72 -9.14
N LEU A 193 11.29 2.72 -8.94
CA LEU A 193 10.81 3.09 -7.61
C LEU A 193 10.02 1.96 -6.95
N LEU A 194 9.14 1.29 -7.71
CA LEU A 194 8.33 0.19 -7.21
C LEU A 194 9.18 -1.05 -6.88
N GLU A 195 10.16 -1.37 -7.72
CA GLU A 195 11.14 -2.43 -7.47
C GLU A 195 11.96 -2.15 -6.21
N ALA A 196 12.48 -0.93 -6.06
CA ALA A 196 13.25 -0.56 -4.87
C ALA A 196 12.40 -0.53 -3.58
N GLY A 197 11.10 -0.27 -3.71
CA GLY A 197 10.12 -0.37 -2.63
C GLY A 197 9.67 -1.80 -2.32
N GLY A 198 10.03 -2.78 -3.15
CA GLY A 198 9.66 -4.17 -3.00
C GLY A 198 8.19 -4.49 -3.36
N ILE A 199 7.53 -3.61 -4.11
CA ILE A 199 6.11 -3.77 -4.43
C ILE A 199 5.83 -5.07 -5.23
N PRO A 200 6.66 -5.46 -6.23
CA PRO A 200 6.47 -6.74 -6.93
C PRO A 200 6.47 -7.98 -6.01
N GLU A 201 7.20 -7.95 -4.90
CA GLU A 201 7.35 -9.05 -3.94
C GLU A 201 6.06 -9.32 -3.13
N LEU A 202 5.12 -8.38 -3.11
CA LEU A 202 3.79 -8.63 -2.54
C LEU A 202 3.08 -9.78 -3.29
N ALA A 203 3.28 -9.86 -4.61
CA ALA A 203 2.68 -10.93 -5.42
C ALA A 203 3.29 -12.30 -5.09
N SER A 204 4.60 -12.38 -4.86
CA SER A 204 5.24 -13.65 -4.47
C SER A 204 4.87 -14.10 -3.05
N GLN A 205 4.35 -13.19 -2.22
CA GLN A 205 3.78 -13.49 -0.90
C GLN A 205 2.29 -13.87 -0.94
N GLY A 206 1.71 -14.03 -2.13
CA GLY A 206 0.31 -14.43 -2.29
C GLY A 206 -0.68 -13.28 -2.06
N TYR A 207 -0.26 -12.03 -2.30
CA TYR A 207 -1.14 -10.88 -2.23
C TYR A 207 -1.44 -10.28 -3.61
N ARG A 208 -2.67 -9.83 -3.77
CA ARG A 208 -3.07 -8.84 -4.78
C ARG A 208 -2.91 -7.45 -4.19
N PHE A 209 -2.44 -6.51 -5.01
CA PHE A 209 -2.25 -5.13 -4.59
C PHE A 209 -2.73 -4.13 -5.63
N GLU A 210 -2.98 -2.91 -5.14
CA GLU A 210 -3.20 -1.72 -5.94
C GLU A 210 -2.55 -0.52 -5.25
N LEU A 211 -1.90 0.31 -6.08
CA LEU A 211 -1.37 1.60 -5.70
C LEU A 211 -2.10 2.67 -6.50
N CYS A 212 -2.64 3.64 -5.78
CA CYS A 212 -3.28 4.80 -6.38
C CYS A 212 -2.87 6.11 -5.72
N ARG A 213 -3.04 7.19 -6.48
CA ARG A 213 -2.93 8.56 -5.99
C ARG A 213 -4.31 9.00 -5.51
N ILE A 214 -4.38 9.55 -4.29
CA ILE A 214 -5.61 10.14 -3.77
C ILE A 214 -5.75 11.55 -4.36
N LEU A 215 -6.87 11.80 -5.03
CA LEU A 215 -7.24 13.07 -5.63
C LEU A 215 -8.01 13.96 -4.63
N ALA A 216 -8.21 15.23 -4.98
CA ALA A 216 -8.85 16.20 -4.08
C ALA A 216 -10.34 15.91 -3.79
N ASP A 217 -10.99 15.12 -4.66
CA ASP A 217 -12.37 14.66 -4.54
C ASP A 217 -12.48 13.26 -3.89
N ASP A 218 -11.43 12.86 -3.16
CA ASP A 218 -11.26 11.50 -2.61
C ASP A 218 -11.23 10.40 -3.68
N GLY A 219 -11.10 10.76 -4.96
CA GLY A 219 -10.88 9.83 -6.06
C GLY A 219 -9.53 9.09 -5.92
N CYS A 220 -9.45 7.88 -6.48
CA CYS A 220 -8.27 7.03 -6.43
C CYS A 220 -7.83 6.70 -7.86
N GLU A 221 -6.79 7.39 -8.32
CA GLU A 221 -6.22 7.19 -9.66
C GLU A 221 -5.15 6.10 -9.60
N VAL A 222 -5.49 4.90 -10.08
CA VAL A 222 -4.62 3.72 -10.02
C VAL A 222 -3.48 3.83 -11.03
N PHE A 223 -2.25 3.69 -10.54
CA PHE A 223 -1.05 3.72 -11.38
C PHE A 223 -0.25 2.42 -11.35
N SER A 224 -0.52 1.50 -10.42
CA SER A 224 0.06 0.15 -10.41
C SER A 224 -0.88 -0.84 -9.73
N ARG A 225 -1.01 -2.04 -10.29
CA ARG A 225 -1.85 -3.11 -9.72
C ARG A 225 -1.41 -4.49 -10.16
N ARG A 226 -1.83 -5.49 -9.39
CA ARG A 226 -1.72 -6.92 -9.73
C ARG A 226 -3.12 -7.56 -9.73
N GLY A 227 -3.50 -8.17 -10.86
CA GLY A 227 -4.83 -8.76 -11.07
C GLY A 227 -5.91 -7.71 -11.38
N GLU A 228 -7.18 -8.07 -11.26
CA GLU A 228 -8.34 -7.19 -11.53
C GLU A 228 -8.55 -6.07 -10.47
N GLY A 229 -7.53 -5.76 -9.65
CA GLY A 229 -7.59 -4.83 -8.51
C GLY A 229 -7.96 -5.56 -7.20
N PRO A 230 -7.55 -5.08 -6.01
CA PRO A 230 -7.87 -5.75 -4.78
C PRO A 230 -9.39 -5.63 -4.48
N PRO A 231 -9.99 -6.60 -3.76
CA PRO A 231 -11.41 -6.59 -3.42
C PRO A 231 -11.86 -5.31 -2.71
N GLU A 232 -13.17 -5.05 -2.66
CA GLU A 232 -13.73 -3.95 -1.84
C GLU A 232 -13.29 -4.04 -0.37
N GLU A 233 -13.10 -5.25 0.15
CA GLU A 233 -12.64 -5.49 1.52
C GLU A 233 -11.11 -5.48 1.70
N ALA A 234 -10.35 -4.90 0.77
CA ALA A 234 -8.90 -4.79 0.91
C ALA A 234 -8.51 -3.97 2.15
N VAL A 235 -7.42 -4.34 2.82
CA VAL A 235 -6.79 -3.45 3.79
C VAL A 235 -6.10 -2.33 3.03
N ALA A 236 -6.12 -1.12 3.58
CA ALA A 236 -5.55 0.06 2.93
C ALA A 236 -4.61 0.79 3.87
N VAL A 237 -3.43 1.15 3.37
CA VAL A 237 -2.45 1.96 4.09
C VAL A 237 -2.14 3.20 3.25
N ARG A 238 -2.10 4.35 3.91
CA ARG A 238 -1.77 5.63 3.30
C ARG A 238 -0.25 5.82 3.27
N ILE A 239 0.27 6.28 2.14
CA ILE A 239 1.66 6.63 1.92
C ILE A 239 1.70 8.14 1.73
N GLU A 240 2.29 8.86 2.68
CA GLU A 240 2.43 10.31 2.55
C GLU A 240 3.51 10.65 1.54
N VAL A 241 3.16 11.51 0.59
CA VAL A 241 4.08 12.02 -0.43
C VAL A 241 4.08 13.55 -0.36
N PRO A 242 5.07 14.24 -0.95
CA PRO A 242 4.99 15.69 -1.03
C PRO A 242 3.67 16.11 -1.69
N ASN A 243 3.00 17.10 -1.09
CA ASN A 243 1.73 17.69 -1.56
C ASN A 243 0.57 16.74 -1.87
N GLY A 244 0.52 15.54 -1.29
CA GLY A 244 -0.59 14.61 -1.47
C GLY A 244 -0.36 13.29 -0.74
N SER A 245 -1.17 12.30 -1.06
CA SER A 245 -1.00 10.97 -0.50
C SER A 245 -1.28 9.91 -1.56
N TRP A 246 -0.53 8.82 -1.51
CA TRP A 246 -0.85 7.59 -2.22
C TRP A 246 -1.51 6.60 -1.25
N GLN A 247 -2.14 5.57 -1.80
CA GLN A 247 -2.73 4.50 -1.03
C GLN A 247 -2.27 3.15 -1.59
N LEU A 248 -1.78 2.29 -0.71
CA LEU A 248 -1.53 0.87 -0.98
C LEU A 248 -2.70 0.07 -0.44
N ARG A 249 -3.42 -0.60 -1.35
CA ARG A 249 -4.50 -1.54 -1.03
C ARG A 249 -3.98 -2.95 -1.22
N LEU A 250 -4.23 -3.82 -0.24
CA LEU A 250 -3.70 -5.18 -0.19
C LEU A 250 -4.81 -6.18 0.19
N ALA A 251 -4.82 -7.34 -0.48
CA ALA A 251 -5.66 -8.46 -0.10
C ALA A 251 -5.01 -9.80 -0.46
N PRO A 252 -5.22 -10.88 0.32
CA PRO A 252 -4.76 -12.21 -0.05
C PRO A 252 -5.37 -12.65 -1.38
N GLU A 253 -4.58 -13.34 -2.19
CA GLU A 253 -5.03 -13.86 -3.49
C GLU A 253 -6.18 -14.89 -3.34
N GLU A 254 -6.13 -15.70 -2.28
CA GLU A 254 -7.18 -16.68 -1.92
C GLU A 254 -8.37 -16.05 -1.15
N GLY A 255 -8.32 -14.76 -0.84
CA GLY A 255 -9.32 -14.05 -0.05
C GLY A 255 -9.14 -14.17 1.47
N TRP A 256 -10.07 -13.56 2.22
CA TRP A 256 -9.99 -13.46 3.69
C TRP A 256 -10.45 -14.72 4.42
N ASN A 257 -11.24 -15.55 3.76
CA ASN A 257 -11.79 -16.77 4.35
C ASN A 257 -10.71 -17.85 4.45
N PRO A 258 -10.73 -18.67 5.51
CA PRO A 258 -9.74 -19.72 5.67
C PRO A 258 -9.86 -20.72 4.53
N PRO A 259 -8.74 -21.28 4.06
CA PRO A 259 -8.75 -22.27 3.01
C PRO A 259 -9.66 -23.44 3.41
N LEU A 260 -10.30 -24.07 2.42
CA LEU A 260 -11.33 -25.10 2.63
C LEU A 260 -10.90 -26.19 3.64
N ARG A 261 -9.60 -26.53 3.69
CA ARG A 261 -9.01 -27.49 4.65
C ARG A 261 -9.26 -27.11 6.11
N GLU A 262 -9.15 -25.83 6.46
CA GLU A 262 -9.32 -25.34 7.84
C GLU A 262 -10.81 -25.36 8.20
N GLY A 263 -11.69 -25.02 7.26
CA GLY A 263 -13.14 -25.23 7.40
C GLY A 263 -13.50 -26.71 7.58
N LEU A 264 -12.88 -27.60 6.82
CA LEU A 264 -13.08 -29.05 6.93
C LEU A 264 -12.65 -29.62 8.28
N LEU A 265 -11.57 -29.09 8.90
CA LEU A 265 -11.16 -29.50 10.24
C LEU A 265 -12.19 -29.10 11.30
N VAL A 266 -12.77 -27.91 11.18
CA VAL A 266 -13.90 -27.49 12.02
C VAL A 266 -15.05 -28.49 11.83
N VAL A 267 -15.47 -28.77 10.59
CA VAL A 267 -16.53 -29.76 10.32
C VAL A 267 -16.18 -31.16 10.85
N ALA A 268 -14.96 -31.63 10.69
CA ALA A 268 -14.52 -32.93 11.20
C ALA A 268 -14.61 -33.00 12.74
N SER A 269 -14.25 -31.91 13.43
CA SER A 269 -14.40 -31.83 14.89
C SER A 269 -15.86 -31.87 15.34
N LEU A 270 -16.79 -31.32 14.55
CA LEU A 270 -18.24 -31.47 14.78
C LEU A 270 -18.66 -32.93 14.64
N VAL A 271 -18.29 -33.57 13.54
CA VAL A 271 -18.66 -34.97 13.26
C VAL A 271 -18.15 -35.88 14.38
N LEU A 272 -16.92 -35.66 14.85
CA LEU A 272 -16.35 -36.41 15.97
C LEU A 272 -17.14 -36.19 17.27
N ALA A 273 -17.50 -34.94 17.59
CA ALA A 273 -18.32 -34.62 18.77
C ALA A 273 -19.71 -35.28 18.72
N LEU A 274 -20.35 -35.28 17.54
CA LEU A 274 -21.63 -35.94 17.30
C LEU A 274 -21.51 -37.46 17.45
N ALA A 275 -20.45 -38.07 16.91
CA ALA A 275 -20.19 -39.50 17.01
C ALA A 275 -19.97 -39.95 18.47
N VAL A 276 -19.21 -39.18 19.26
CA VAL A 276 -19.00 -39.45 20.70
C VAL A 276 -20.31 -39.34 21.47
N THR A 277 -21.09 -38.29 21.23
CA THR A 277 -22.40 -38.09 21.88
C THR A 277 -23.36 -39.24 21.55
N TYR A 278 -23.38 -39.68 20.28
CA TYR A 278 -24.19 -40.81 19.85
C TYR A 278 -23.73 -42.14 20.46
N ALA A 279 -22.41 -42.38 20.57
CA ALA A 279 -21.87 -43.56 21.23
C ALA A 279 -22.25 -43.61 22.72
N GLN A 280 -22.18 -42.49 23.43
CA GLN A 280 -22.63 -42.36 24.82
C GLN A 280 -24.13 -42.68 24.95
N TYR A 281 -24.96 -42.16 24.04
CA TYR A 281 -26.39 -42.45 24.00
C TYR A 281 -26.67 -43.96 23.83
N LEU A 282 -25.95 -44.63 22.92
CA LEU A 282 -26.09 -46.07 22.71
C LEU A 282 -25.65 -46.89 23.93
N LEU A 283 -24.55 -46.51 24.59
CA LEU A 283 -24.08 -47.18 25.80
C LEU A 283 -25.09 -47.07 26.94
N ILE A 284 -25.61 -45.87 27.20
CA ILE A 284 -26.65 -45.65 28.22
C ILE A 284 -27.91 -46.46 27.90
N ARG A 285 -28.32 -46.52 26.63
CA ARG A 285 -29.49 -47.31 26.21
C ARG A 285 -29.28 -48.82 26.35
N ARG A 286 -28.04 -49.31 26.17
CA ARG A 286 -27.70 -50.74 26.24
C ARG A 286 -27.50 -51.23 27.68
N PHE A 287 -26.89 -50.42 28.54
CA PHE A 287 -26.60 -50.75 29.94
C PHE A 287 -27.62 -50.22 30.96
N GLY A 288 -28.55 -49.35 30.54
CA GLY A 288 -29.68 -48.88 31.35
C GLY A 288 -30.91 -49.77 31.29
N ARG A 289 -30.76 -51.05 30.91
CA ARG A 289 -31.77 -52.10 30.97
C ARG A 289 -31.41 -53.11 32.04
#